data_AF-A0A2M7MYV2-F1
#
_entry.id   AF-A0A2M7MYV2-F1
#
_cell.length_a   1.000
_cell.length_b   1.000
_cell.length_c   1.000
_cell.angle_alpha   90.00
_cell.angle_beta   90.00
_cell.angle_gamma   90.00
#
_symmetry.space_group_name_H-M   'P 1'
#
loop_
_entity.id
_entity.type
_entity.pdbx_description
1 polymer ?
#
loop_
_entity_poly.entity_id
_entity_poly.type
_entity_poly.pdbx_seq_one_letter_code
_entity_poly.pdbx_strand_id
1 'polypeptide(L)'
;MIRVFQTIHKYTPHIPLFEEKYDVTDDMDFETLRRLVVNDGYASTYLLLPALEHKADEVFYTIWDYERLQQCWAREHGLRTRDLSEIKLAQIEEYKPDIFYNMSAFCDGEFIKRLGKSRVRKDIYWNGIIEPEPRTFYEYDGQLSLHRPYIDYWKRRGLAACELQPSIPSSWHRRIHANKSIDVLFYGQYFKGMFDNRNGIIDDLLKYKQASRRDIRCHLTYTETRHLQTIFRIPGLPWTHIRRPVISFPSRNVREQSLPPLYGDTLYGSIAQAKIVVNAYTDDNRDFKSNMRLYEGIGLGAFLISEEGNYPDGFEPEVDFYTYRNSAELIHQIERVLADWPAHAEVAQRTQRKISALYSKERQWNDFQDFVSSL
;
A
#
# COMPACT_ATOMS: atom_id res chain seq x y z
N MET A 1 -22.84 15.09 12.68
CA MET A 1 -22.06 13.91 12.25
C MET A 1 -21.37 14.31 10.97
N ILE A 2 -20.04 14.24 10.92
CA ILE A 2 -19.25 14.69 9.76
C ILE A 2 -19.37 13.64 8.66
N ARG A 3 -19.72 14.05 7.44
CA ARG A 3 -19.85 13.18 6.27
C ARG A 3 -18.61 13.30 5.39
N VAL A 4 -17.93 12.18 5.13
CA VAL A 4 -16.65 12.16 4.42
C VAL A 4 -16.80 11.42 3.09
N PHE A 5 -16.41 12.06 2.01
CA PHE A 5 -16.18 11.39 0.73
C PHE A 5 -14.70 11.01 0.64
N GLN A 6 -14.36 9.77 0.96
CA GLN A 6 -13.00 9.25 0.88
C GLN A 6 -12.77 8.59 -0.47
N THR A 7 -11.72 9.00 -1.18
CA THR A 7 -11.42 8.40 -2.49
C THR A 7 -9.95 8.15 -2.73
N ILE A 8 -9.66 7.10 -3.48
CA ILE A 8 -8.32 6.72 -3.92
C ILE A 8 -8.36 6.25 -5.38
N HIS A 9 -7.20 6.24 -6.04
CA HIS A 9 -7.01 5.69 -7.37
C HIS A 9 -6.75 4.18 -7.23
N LYS A 10 -7.02 3.42 -8.29
CA LYS A 10 -6.79 2.00 -8.34
C LYS A 10 -5.30 1.75 -8.40
N TYR A 11 -4.88 0.68 -7.76
CA TYR A 11 -3.60 0.09 -8.09
C TYR A 11 -3.82 -0.88 -9.25
N THR A 12 -3.39 -0.50 -10.46
CA THR A 12 -3.69 -1.27 -11.68
C THR A 12 -3.37 -2.77 -11.58
N PRO A 13 -2.24 -3.22 -10.98
CA PRO A 13 -1.98 -4.65 -10.83
C PRO A 13 -2.91 -5.42 -9.87
N HIS A 14 -3.63 -4.73 -8.98
CA HIS A 14 -4.56 -5.34 -8.03
C HIS A 14 -5.90 -5.70 -8.69
N ILE A 15 -6.44 -4.82 -9.54
CA ILE A 15 -7.80 -4.96 -10.07
C ILE A 15 -8.06 -6.31 -10.77
N PRO A 16 -7.21 -6.81 -11.68
CA PRO A 16 -7.50 -8.11 -12.34
C PRO A 16 -7.55 -9.28 -11.36
N LEU A 17 -6.67 -9.31 -10.35
CA LEU A 17 -6.64 -10.37 -9.34
C LEU A 17 -7.83 -10.27 -8.39
N PHE A 18 -8.28 -9.06 -8.10
CA PHE A 18 -9.52 -8.81 -7.35
C PHE A 18 -10.74 -9.29 -8.14
N GLU A 19 -10.86 -8.92 -9.42
CA GLU A 19 -11.98 -9.32 -10.25
C GLU A 19 -12.07 -10.83 -10.42
N GLU A 20 -10.94 -11.51 -10.65
CA GLU A 20 -10.87 -12.98 -10.72
C GLU A 20 -11.24 -13.63 -9.39
N LYS A 21 -10.77 -13.09 -8.25
CA LYS A 21 -11.03 -13.67 -6.92
C LYS A 21 -12.50 -13.65 -6.52
N TYR A 22 -13.23 -12.60 -6.91
CA TYR A 22 -14.63 -12.41 -6.50
C TYR A 22 -15.62 -12.59 -7.65
N ASP A 23 -15.18 -13.18 -8.77
CA ASP A 23 -16.00 -13.41 -9.97
C ASP A 23 -16.76 -12.15 -10.41
N VAL A 24 -16.06 -11.01 -10.46
CA VAL A 24 -16.68 -9.72 -10.75
C VAL A 24 -17.19 -9.66 -12.19
N THR A 25 -18.46 -9.28 -12.36
CA THR A 25 -19.13 -9.19 -13.68
C THR A 25 -19.67 -7.79 -13.95
N ASP A 26 -20.09 -7.53 -15.21
CA ASP A 26 -20.74 -6.26 -15.60
C ASP A 26 -22.14 -6.10 -14.98
N ASP A 27 -22.76 -7.20 -14.55
CA ASP A 27 -24.12 -7.25 -14.01
C ASP A 27 -24.19 -6.94 -12.50
N MET A 28 -23.05 -6.90 -11.81
CA MET A 28 -23.02 -6.52 -10.39
C MET A 28 -23.53 -5.09 -10.17
N ASP A 29 -24.29 -4.88 -9.10
CA ASP A 29 -24.66 -3.55 -8.64
C ASP A 29 -23.48 -2.85 -7.95
N PHE A 30 -23.54 -1.53 -7.90
CA PHE A 30 -22.50 -0.66 -7.37
C PHE A 30 -22.19 -0.99 -5.91
N GLU A 31 -23.21 -1.16 -5.06
CA GLU A 31 -23.01 -1.36 -3.64
C GLU A 31 -22.39 -2.73 -3.36
N THR A 32 -22.83 -3.78 -4.03
CA THR A 32 -22.21 -5.11 -3.96
C THR A 32 -20.73 -5.05 -4.33
N LEU A 33 -20.38 -4.44 -5.48
CA LEU A 33 -18.99 -4.33 -5.92
C LEU A 33 -18.16 -3.45 -4.98
N ARG A 34 -18.71 -2.34 -4.48
CA ARG A 34 -18.05 -1.44 -3.52
C ARG A 34 -17.75 -2.17 -2.20
N ARG A 35 -18.70 -2.97 -1.69
CA ARG A 35 -18.49 -3.78 -0.48
C ARG A 35 -17.41 -4.84 -0.68
N LEU A 36 -17.34 -5.48 -1.84
CA LEU A 36 -16.26 -6.41 -2.18
C LEU A 36 -14.90 -5.71 -2.16
N VAL A 37 -14.78 -4.51 -2.76
CA VAL A 37 -13.54 -3.72 -2.74
C VAL A 37 -13.09 -3.41 -1.30
N VAL A 38 -14.02 -2.97 -0.44
CA VAL A 38 -13.72 -2.67 0.97
C VAL A 38 -13.31 -3.95 1.73
N ASN A 39 -14.01 -5.06 1.50
CA ASN A 39 -13.75 -6.33 2.18
C ASN A 39 -12.46 -7.01 1.74
N ASP A 40 -12.07 -6.87 0.46
CA ASP A 40 -10.77 -7.34 -0.02
C ASP A 40 -9.64 -6.59 0.67
N GLY A 41 -9.84 -5.31 0.96
CA GLY A 41 -9.03 -4.59 1.93
C GLY A 41 -7.65 -4.17 1.43
N TYR A 42 -7.37 -4.14 0.12
CA TYR A 42 -6.07 -3.71 -0.45
C TYR A 42 -5.45 -2.46 0.19
N ALA A 43 -6.26 -1.46 0.54
CA ALA A 43 -5.82 -0.22 1.20
C ALA A 43 -6.32 -0.09 2.65
N SER A 44 -6.74 -1.20 3.27
CA SER A 44 -7.53 -1.19 4.52
C SER A 44 -6.85 -0.45 5.68
N THR A 45 -5.52 -0.39 5.73
CA THR A 45 -4.79 0.36 6.76
C THR A 45 -4.94 1.88 6.65
N TYR A 46 -5.32 2.39 5.48
CA TYR A 46 -5.59 3.81 5.22
C TYR A 46 -7.08 4.18 5.20
N LEU A 47 -7.98 3.20 5.06
CA LEU A 47 -9.42 3.45 5.09
C LEU A 47 -9.86 3.91 6.49
N LEU A 48 -10.70 4.94 6.54
CA LEU A 48 -11.27 5.41 7.80
C LEU A 48 -12.23 4.36 8.38
N LEU A 49 -12.36 4.31 9.70
CA LEU A 49 -13.12 3.27 10.39
C LEU A 49 -14.55 3.08 9.85
N PRO A 50 -15.38 4.14 9.66
CA PRO A 50 -16.75 3.93 9.19
C PRO A 50 -16.84 3.31 7.80
N ALA A 51 -15.85 3.54 6.92
CA ALA A 51 -15.79 2.89 5.62
C ALA A 51 -15.61 1.37 5.75
N LEU A 52 -14.75 0.91 6.67
CA LEU A 52 -14.55 -0.52 6.95
C LEU A 52 -15.77 -1.17 7.62
N GLU A 53 -16.56 -0.39 8.35
CA GLU A 53 -17.83 -0.81 8.96
C GLU A 53 -19.02 -0.75 8.00
N HIS A 54 -18.80 -0.37 6.73
CA HIS A 54 -19.83 -0.18 5.70
C HIS A 54 -20.88 0.89 6.08
N LYS A 55 -20.51 1.88 6.90
CA LYS A 55 -21.34 3.04 7.25
C LYS A 55 -21.20 4.14 6.19
N ALA A 56 -21.79 3.89 5.02
CA ALA A 56 -21.64 4.76 3.84
C ALA A 56 -22.24 6.17 4.04
N ASP A 57 -23.19 6.33 4.96
CA ASP A 57 -23.78 7.60 5.35
C ASP A 57 -22.79 8.50 6.12
N GLU A 58 -21.83 7.91 6.84
CA GLU A 58 -20.73 8.60 7.53
C GLU A 58 -19.50 8.78 6.63
N VAL A 59 -19.04 7.68 6.00
CA VAL A 59 -17.89 7.70 5.08
C VAL A 59 -18.21 6.95 3.80
N PHE A 60 -18.41 7.70 2.72
CA PHE A 60 -18.50 7.13 1.38
C PHE A 60 -17.10 6.91 0.82
N TYR A 61 -16.68 5.64 0.75
CA TYR A 61 -15.40 5.23 0.16
C TYR A 61 -15.58 4.69 -1.26
N THR A 62 -14.76 5.17 -2.21
CA THR A 62 -14.75 4.70 -3.60
C THR A 62 -13.37 4.75 -4.25
N ILE A 63 -13.10 3.82 -5.18
CA ILE A 63 -11.92 3.86 -6.06
C ILE A 63 -12.33 4.58 -7.35
N TRP A 64 -12.01 5.87 -7.46
CA TRP A 64 -12.66 6.74 -8.45
C TRP A 64 -12.29 6.44 -9.91
N ASP A 65 -11.18 5.78 -10.17
CA ASP A 65 -10.73 5.38 -11.51
C ASP A 65 -10.84 3.86 -11.75
N TYR A 66 -11.57 3.14 -10.89
CA TYR A 66 -11.99 1.78 -11.18
C TYR A 66 -13.25 1.80 -12.07
N GLU A 67 -13.04 1.64 -13.37
CA GLU A 67 -14.04 1.91 -14.42
C GLU A 67 -15.32 1.10 -14.22
N ARG A 68 -15.20 -0.20 -13.91
CA ARG A 68 -16.37 -1.06 -13.71
C ARG A 68 -17.22 -0.56 -12.54
N LEU A 69 -16.59 -0.27 -11.40
CA LEU A 69 -17.27 0.28 -10.22
C LEU A 69 -17.97 1.61 -10.55
N GLN A 70 -17.29 2.54 -11.21
CA GLN A 70 -17.89 3.83 -11.56
C GLN A 70 -19.02 3.70 -12.59
N GLN A 71 -18.89 2.79 -13.54
CA GLN A 71 -19.94 2.54 -14.55
C GLN A 71 -21.18 1.89 -13.92
N CYS A 72 -21.03 1.01 -12.92
CA CYS A 72 -22.17 0.50 -12.15
C CYS A 72 -22.94 1.65 -11.49
N TRP A 73 -22.23 2.56 -10.80
CA TRP A 73 -22.86 3.73 -10.18
C TRP A 73 -23.59 4.60 -11.22
N ALA A 74 -22.91 4.95 -12.31
CA ALA A 74 -23.48 5.81 -13.35
C ALA A 74 -24.76 5.21 -13.96
N ARG A 75 -24.75 3.90 -14.24
CA ARG A 75 -25.91 3.17 -14.77
C ARG A 75 -27.11 3.22 -13.82
N GLU A 76 -26.87 2.99 -12.53
CA GLU A 76 -27.92 2.98 -11.49
C GLU A 76 -28.55 4.36 -11.28
N HIS A 77 -27.78 5.43 -11.47
CA HIS A 77 -28.22 6.81 -11.29
C HIS A 77 -28.66 7.48 -12.63
N GLY A 78 -28.76 6.70 -13.72
CA GLY A 78 -29.20 7.19 -15.03
C GLY A 78 -28.22 8.13 -15.72
N LEU A 79 -26.97 8.21 -15.26
CA LEU A 79 -25.92 9.07 -15.80
C LEU A 79 -25.28 8.44 -17.04
N ARG A 80 -25.46 9.08 -18.21
CA ARG A 80 -24.95 8.59 -19.50
C ARG A 80 -23.56 9.14 -19.83
N THR A 81 -22.56 8.73 -19.07
CA THR A 81 -21.16 9.10 -19.32
C THR A 81 -20.20 7.96 -19.02
N ARG A 82 -19.02 8.01 -19.63
CA ARG A 82 -17.86 7.17 -19.27
C ARG A 82 -16.71 8.02 -18.71
N ASP A 83 -16.88 9.33 -18.61
CA ASP A 83 -15.90 10.20 -17.96
C ASP A 83 -15.97 9.97 -16.45
N LEU A 84 -14.94 9.32 -15.92
CA LEU A 84 -14.79 8.99 -14.50
C LEU A 84 -14.83 10.25 -13.63
N SER A 85 -14.37 11.39 -14.16
CA SER A 85 -14.39 12.67 -13.47
C SER A 85 -15.83 13.19 -13.35
N GLU A 86 -16.65 13.07 -14.39
CA GLU A 86 -18.08 13.44 -14.34
C GLU A 86 -18.83 12.56 -13.34
N ILE A 87 -18.56 11.25 -13.32
CA ILE A 87 -19.15 10.31 -12.37
C ILE A 87 -18.77 10.68 -10.93
N LYS A 88 -17.48 10.91 -10.68
CA LYS A 88 -16.98 11.34 -9.37
C LYS A 88 -17.59 12.66 -8.91
N LEU A 89 -17.77 13.63 -9.82
CA LEU A 89 -18.44 14.89 -9.49
C LEU A 89 -19.90 14.65 -9.10
N ALA A 90 -20.64 13.88 -9.89
CA ALA A 90 -22.04 13.54 -9.60
C ALA A 90 -22.18 12.81 -8.24
N GLN A 91 -21.27 11.88 -7.94
CA GLN A 91 -21.22 11.22 -6.63
C GLN A 91 -21.01 12.22 -5.47
N ILE A 92 -20.11 13.19 -5.63
CA ILE A 92 -19.88 14.24 -4.61
C ILE A 92 -21.12 15.14 -4.46
N GLU A 93 -21.76 15.52 -5.57
CA GLU A 93 -22.96 16.37 -5.57
C GLU A 93 -24.17 15.69 -4.93
N GLU A 94 -24.35 14.39 -5.17
CA GLU A 94 -25.39 13.57 -4.55
C GLU A 94 -25.08 13.34 -3.07
N TYR A 95 -23.84 12.94 -2.76
CA TYR A 95 -23.45 12.65 -1.40
C TYR A 95 -23.43 13.91 -0.53
N LYS A 96 -23.05 15.08 -1.03
CA LYS A 96 -22.92 16.33 -0.25
C LYS A 96 -22.05 16.16 1.00
N PRO A 97 -20.76 15.83 0.85
CA PRO A 97 -19.86 15.65 1.98
C PRO A 97 -19.54 16.98 2.66
N ASP A 98 -19.30 16.91 3.97
CA ASP A 98 -18.63 17.97 4.72
C ASP A 98 -17.12 17.99 4.41
N ILE A 99 -16.54 16.81 4.14
CA ILE A 99 -15.12 16.62 3.85
C ILE A 99 -14.93 15.84 2.55
N PHE A 100 -14.24 16.41 1.56
CA PHE A 100 -13.68 15.66 0.44
C PHE A 100 -12.26 15.22 0.80
N TYR A 101 -12.07 13.93 1.02
CA TYR A 101 -10.79 13.35 1.39
C TYR A 101 -10.16 12.59 0.21
N ASN A 102 -9.20 13.26 -0.45
CA ASN A 102 -8.59 12.76 -1.67
C ASN A 102 -7.21 12.11 -1.43
N MET A 103 -7.11 10.81 -1.63
CA MET A 103 -5.84 10.08 -1.57
C MET A 103 -5.09 10.02 -2.91
N SER A 104 -5.55 10.78 -3.91
CA SER A 104 -5.04 10.78 -5.28
C SER A 104 -4.65 12.15 -5.81
N ALA A 105 -4.36 13.11 -4.92
CA ALA A 105 -4.08 14.49 -5.33
C ALA A 105 -3.02 14.63 -6.44
N PHE A 106 -2.04 13.72 -6.49
CA PHE A 106 -0.99 13.73 -7.52
C PHE A 106 -1.45 13.41 -8.95
N CYS A 107 -2.60 12.75 -9.12
CA CYS A 107 -3.17 12.43 -10.43
C CYS A 107 -4.57 13.04 -10.64
N ASP A 108 -5.03 13.86 -9.70
CA ASP A 108 -6.40 14.41 -9.65
C ASP A 108 -6.41 15.95 -9.64
N GLY A 109 -5.30 16.58 -10.08
CA GLY A 109 -5.09 18.03 -10.05
C GLY A 109 -6.08 18.84 -10.90
N GLU A 110 -6.44 18.35 -12.08
CA GLU A 110 -7.44 19.02 -12.93
C GLU A 110 -8.85 18.87 -12.36
N PHE A 111 -9.15 17.74 -11.69
CA PHE A 111 -10.43 17.53 -11.04
C PHE A 111 -10.65 18.50 -9.88
N ILE A 112 -9.68 18.68 -8.98
CA ILE A 112 -9.86 19.59 -7.83
C ILE A 112 -10.07 21.05 -8.28
N LYS A 113 -9.40 21.49 -9.35
CA LYS A 113 -9.63 22.81 -9.96
C LYS A 113 -11.06 22.95 -10.49
N ARG A 114 -11.58 21.90 -11.15
CA ARG A 114 -12.95 21.88 -11.67
C ARG A 114 -14.00 21.80 -10.57
N LEU A 115 -13.74 21.01 -9.52
CA LEU A 115 -14.60 20.89 -8.34
C LEU A 115 -14.73 22.24 -7.62
N GLY A 116 -13.64 23.00 -7.57
CA GLY A 116 -13.60 24.34 -6.99
C GLY A 116 -13.76 24.36 -5.47
N LYS A 117 -13.42 25.50 -4.88
CA LYS A 117 -13.56 25.71 -3.43
C LYS A 117 -15.02 25.81 -3.03
N SER A 118 -15.35 25.20 -1.89
CA SER A 118 -16.66 25.30 -1.24
C SER A 118 -16.57 26.09 0.06
N ARG A 119 -17.66 26.76 0.45
CA ARG A 119 -17.78 27.37 1.79
C ARG A 119 -18.22 26.40 2.88
N VAL A 120 -18.82 25.28 2.48
CA VAL A 120 -19.45 24.31 3.40
C VAL A 120 -18.75 22.95 3.41
N ARG A 121 -17.78 22.74 2.51
CA ARG A 121 -16.98 21.52 2.40
C ARG A 121 -15.51 21.87 2.52
N LYS A 122 -14.75 21.09 3.28
CA LYS A 122 -13.28 21.16 3.34
C LYS A 122 -12.68 20.11 2.40
N ASP A 123 -11.67 20.51 1.64
CA ASP A 123 -10.97 19.64 0.71
C ASP A 123 -9.60 19.30 1.30
N ILE A 124 -9.34 18.03 1.61
CA ILE A 124 -8.05 17.59 2.17
C ILE A 124 -7.45 16.48 1.31
N TYR A 125 -6.12 16.37 1.30
CA TYR A 125 -5.46 15.27 0.61
C TYR A 125 -4.51 14.47 1.48
N TRP A 126 -4.29 13.22 1.07
CA TRP A 126 -3.27 12.36 1.62
C TRP A 126 -2.13 12.16 0.63
N ASN A 127 -0.88 12.29 1.09
CA ASN A 127 0.32 12.03 0.31
C ASN A 127 1.19 10.95 0.98
N GLY A 128 1.36 9.82 0.27
CA GLY A 128 2.27 8.74 0.65
C GLY A 128 3.47 8.56 -0.28
N ILE A 129 3.65 9.44 -1.28
CA ILE A 129 4.80 9.39 -2.19
C ILE A 129 5.94 10.17 -1.54
N ILE A 130 7.04 9.48 -1.23
CA ILE A 130 8.23 10.07 -0.63
C ILE A 130 9.23 10.39 -1.72
N GLU A 131 9.53 11.68 -1.83
CA GLU A 131 10.44 12.37 -2.73
C GLU A 131 11.35 13.35 -1.95
N PRO A 132 12.43 13.86 -2.57
CA PRO A 132 13.31 14.82 -1.93
C PRO A 132 12.62 16.12 -1.46
N GLU A 133 11.59 16.57 -2.18
CA GLU A 133 10.76 17.71 -1.80
C GLU A 133 9.28 17.27 -1.70
N PRO A 134 8.56 17.64 -0.62
CA PRO A 134 7.16 17.24 -0.47
C PRO A 134 6.26 17.90 -1.51
N ARG A 135 5.55 17.10 -2.32
CA ARG A 135 4.49 17.59 -3.20
C ARG A 135 3.47 18.38 -2.40
N THR A 136 3.19 19.60 -2.82
CA THR A 136 2.27 20.51 -2.12
C THR A 136 1.17 20.95 -3.05
N PHE A 137 -0.07 20.58 -2.75
CA PHE A 137 -1.26 20.96 -3.50
C PHE A 137 -2.02 22.05 -2.74
N TYR A 138 -1.84 23.31 -3.16
CA TYR A 138 -2.40 24.49 -2.48
C TYR A 138 -3.91 24.63 -2.65
N GLU A 139 -4.50 23.88 -3.59
CA GLU A 139 -5.94 23.80 -3.81
C GLU A 139 -6.68 23.11 -2.66
N TYR A 140 -5.97 22.47 -1.73
CA TYR A 140 -6.55 21.77 -0.57
C TYR A 140 -6.36 22.58 0.72
N ASP A 141 -7.33 22.47 1.60
CA ASP A 141 -7.35 23.12 2.92
C ASP A 141 -6.44 22.42 3.93
N GLY A 142 -6.15 21.12 3.74
CA GLY A 142 -5.32 20.34 4.66
C GLY A 142 -4.46 19.27 3.98
N GLN A 143 -3.28 19.02 4.54
CA GLN A 143 -2.28 18.09 4.03
C GLN A 143 -2.02 16.95 5.02
N LEU A 144 -2.33 15.72 4.63
CA LEU A 144 -2.09 14.53 5.43
C LEU A 144 -0.94 13.71 4.84
N SER A 145 -0.12 13.14 5.71
CA SER A 145 0.89 12.17 5.32
C SER A 145 1.23 11.25 6.48
N LEU A 146 1.74 10.06 6.17
CA LEU A 146 2.40 9.20 7.14
C LEU A 146 3.82 9.69 7.50
N HIS A 147 4.39 10.62 6.73
CA HIS A 147 5.80 10.98 6.82
C HIS A 147 5.99 12.29 7.62
N ARG A 148 6.39 12.16 8.89
CA ARG A 148 6.56 13.29 9.83
C ARG A 148 7.40 14.47 9.27
N PRO A 149 8.53 14.25 8.57
CA PRO A 149 9.26 15.36 7.95
C PRO A 149 8.46 16.21 6.96
N TYR A 150 7.46 15.63 6.27
CA TYR A 150 6.59 16.38 5.36
C TYR A 150 5.60 17.25 6.13
N ILE A 151 5.09 16.73 7.24
CA ILE A 151 4.20 17.48 8.14
C ILE A 151 4.93 18.71 8.68
N ASP A 152 6.16 18.54 9.15
CA ASP A 152 6.98 19.65 9.64
C ASP A 152 7.29 20.66 8.53
N TYR A 153 7.53 20.18 7.31
CA TYR A 153 7.76 21.02 6.14
C TYR A 153 6.56 21.92 5.81
N TRP A 154 5.34 21.36 5.82
CA TRP A 154 4.10 22.10 5.53
C TRP A 154 3.73 23.05 6.68
N LYS A 155 3.84 22.61 7.95
CA LYS A 155 3.58 23.46 9.11
C LYS A 155 4.48 24.69 9.16
N ARG A 156 5.78 24.54 8.85
CA ARG A 156 6.71 25.69 8.76
C ARG A 156 6.34 26.71 7.69
N ARG A 157 5.51 26.33 6.71
CA ARG A 157 4.98 27.21 5.65
C ARG A 157 3.59 27.76 5.96
N GLY A 158 3.08 27.53 7.18
CA GLY A 158 1.76 28.00 7.58
C GLY A 158 0.61 27.19 6.97
N LEU A 159 0.89 26.00 6.43
CA LEU A 159 -0.14 25.12 5.89
C LEU A 159 -0.65 24.17 6.99
N ALA A 160 -1.95 23.89 6.98
CA ALA A 160 -2.58 22.99 7.93
C ALA A 160 -2.26 21.52 7.59
N ALA A 161 -1.40 20.90 8.39
CA ALA A 161 -0.94 19.54 8.14
C ALA A 161 -1.06 18.61 9.36
N CYS A 162 -1.36 17.34 9.10
CA CYS A 162 -1.53 16.30 10.12
C CYS A 162 -0.78 15.03 9.74
N GLU A 163 -0.03 14.48 10.70
CA GLU A 163 0.53 13.14 10.58
C GLU A 163 -0.59 12.12 10.79
N LEU A 164 -0.95 11.38 9.75
CA LEU A 164 -1.94 10.31 9.84
C LEU A 164 -1.31 8.99 9.40
N GLN A 165 -0.91 8.20 10.40
CA GLN A 165 -0.31 6.89 10.18
C GLN A 165 -1.34 5.87 9.69
N PRO A 166 -0.91 4.80 8.98
CA PRO A 166 -1.74 3.62 8.79
C PRO A 166 -2.18 3.05 10.15
N SER A 167 -3.30 2.34 10.16
CA SER A 167 -3.87 1.74 11.38
C SER A 167 -4.31 0.30 11.18
N ILE A 168 -4.39 -0.44 12.28
CA ILE A 168 -4.64 -1.88 12.29
C ILE A 168 -6.14 -2.14 12.52
N PRO A 169 -6.84 -2.77 11.56
CA PRO A 169 -8.21 -3.22 11.77
C PRO A 169 -8.31 -4.26 12.89
N SER A 170 -9.22 -4.05 13.84
CA SER A 170 -9.48 -5.01 14.94
C SER A 170 -9.92 -6.39 14.42
N SER A 171 -10.52 -6.44 13.24
CA SER A 171 -10.93 -7.68 12.58
C SER A 171 -9.75 -8.63 12.27
N TRP A 172 -8.52 -8.12 12.17
CA TRP A 172 -7.32 -8.90 11.88
C TRP A 172 -6.87 -9.80 13.03
N HIS A 173 -7.22 -9.49 14.28
CA HIS A 173 -6.88 -10.35 15.43
C HIS A 173 -7.39 -11.79 15.24
N ARG A 174 -8.54 -11.96 14.55
CA ARG A 174 -9.13 -13.27 14.25
C ARG A 174 -8.39 -14.07 13.17
N ARG A 175 -7.46 -13.43 12.45
CA ARG A 175 -6.67 -14.04 11.36
C ARG A 175 -5.34 -14.59 11.85
N ILE A 176 -4.87 -14.18 13.03
CA ILE A 176 -3.54 -14.53 13.52
C ILE A 176 -3.48 -16.04 13.80
N HIS A 177 -2.56 -16.72 13.12
CA HIS A 177 -2.33 -18.15 13.30
C HIS A 177 -1.28 -18.42 14.39
N ALA A 178 -1.57 -19.35 15.29
CA ALA A 178 -0.60 -19.80 16.30
C ALA A 178 0.57 -20.57 15.66
N ASN A 179 0.28 -21.39 14.65
CA ASN A 179 1.30 -22.10 13.88
C ASN A 179 1.52 -21.40 12.53
N LYS A 180 2.74 -20.90 12.32
CA LYS A 180 3.13 -20.14 11.12
C LYS A 180 4.00 -21.02 10.22
N SER A 181 3.53 -21.23 9.00
CA SER A 181 4.13 -22.16 8.02
C SER A 181 5.20 -21.51 7.14
N ILE A 182 5.18 -20.18 6.97
CA ILE A 182 6.12 -19.44 6.13
C ILE A 182 7.22 -18.89 7.04
N ASP A 183 8.49 -19.20 6.74
CA ASP A 183 9.61 -18.70 7.55
C ASP A 183 9.83 -17.21 7.32
N VAL A 184 9.88 -16.78 6.06
CA VAL A 184 10.12 -15.37 5.69
C VAL A 184 9.23 -14.97 4.53
N LEU A 185 8.52 -13.86 4.69
CA LEU A 185 7.71 -13.25 3.66
C LEU A 185 8.26 -11.87 3.28
N PHE A 186 8.43 -11.67 1.99
CA PHE A 186 8.60 -10.36 1.37
C PHE A 186 7.53 -10.19 0.29
N TYR A 187 6.96 -8.99 0.17
CA TYR A 187 6.01 -8.65 -0.89
C TYR A 187 6.16 -7.20 -1.31
N GLY A 188 6.03 -6.93 -2.61
CA GLY A 188 6.04 -5.56 -3.11
C GLY A 188 6.56 -5.44 -4.54
N GLN A 189 6.87 -4.21 -4.92
CA GLN A 189 7.36 -3.91 -6.25
C GLN A 189 8.82 -4.38 -6.44
N TYR A 190 9.24 -4.54 -7.69
CA TYR A 190 10.62 -4.80 -8.10
C TYR A 190 10.86 -4.03 -9.41
N PHE A 191 11.17 -2.75 -9.28
CA PHE A 191 11.38 -1.80 -10.39
C PHE A 191 12.71 -1.08 -10.22
N LYS A 192 13.34 -0.68 -11.32
CA LYS A 192 14.59 0.08 -11.29
C LYS A 192 14.36 1.56 -10.94
N GLY A 193 15.37 2.21 -10.38
CA GLY A 193 15.48 3.67 -10.24
C GLY A 193 14.87 4.27 -8.96
N MET A 194 13.84 3.66 -8.38
CA MET A 194 13.25 4.10 -7.10
C MET A 194 13.46 3.07 -5.96
N PHE A 195 13.95 1.88 -6.30
CA PHE A 195 14.01 0.75 -5.39
C PHE A 195 15.29 -0.07 -5.56
N ASP A 196 16.37 0.58 -5.98
CA ASP A 196 17.60 -0.14 -6.32
C ASP A 196 18.24 -0.77 -5.07
N ASN A 197 18.19 -0.08 -3.91
CA ASN A 197 18.65 -0.67 -2.64
C ASN A 197 17.81 -1.89 -2.26
N ARG A 198 16.48 -1.76 -2.33
CA ARG A 198 15.54 -2.84 -2.07
C ARG A 198 15.74 -4.03 -3.01
N ASN A 199 15.98 -3.78 -4.29
CA ASN A 199 16.20 -4.84 -5.27
C ASN A 199 17.47 -5.63 -4.95
N GLY A 200 18.55 -4.96 -4.50
CA GLY A 200 19.76 -5.63 -4.02
C GLY A 200 19.51 -6.55 -2.82
N ILE A 201 18.71 -6.09 -1.85
CA ILE A 201 18.28 -6.89 -0.69
C ILE A 201 17.48 -8.12 -1.13
N ILE A 202 16.53 -7.94 -2.05
CA ILE A 202 15.71 -9.05 -2.58
C ILE A 202 16.58 -10.06 -3.33
N ASP A 203 17.52 -9.61 -4.16
CA ASP A 203 18.44 -10.48 -4.89
C ASP A 203 19.25 -11.37 -3.94
N ASP A 204 19.78 -10.82 -2.84
CA ASP A 204 20.52 -11.58 -1.85
C ASP A 204 19.63 -12.48 -1.00
N LEU A 205 18.40 -12.05 -0.67
CA LEU A 205 17.41 -12.88 0.02
C LEU A 205 17.02 -14.11 -0.83
N LEU A 206 16.90 -13.95 -2.15
CA LEU A 206 16.63 -15.05 -3.08
C LEU A 206 17.81 -16.02 -3.23
N LYS A 207 19.06 -15.52 -3.17
CA LYS A 207 20.25 -16.40 -3.09
C LYS A 207 20.27 -17.18 -1.78
N TYR A 208 19.97 -16.51 -0.66
CA TYR A 208 19.90 -17.15 0.66
C TYR A 208 18.81 -18.23 0.73
N LYS A 209 17.64 -17.98 0.12
CA LYS A 209 16.57 -18.99 -0.06
C LYS A 209 17.10 -20.28 -0.68
N GLN A 210 17.87 -20.17 -1.76
CA GLN A 210 18.42 -21.33 -2.46
C GLN A 210 19.46 -22.08 -1.61
N ALA A 211 20.28 -21.35 -0.84
CA ALA A 211 21.32 -21.93 0.00
C ALA A 211 20.77 -22.62 1.27
N SER A 212 19.78 -22.00 1.92
CA SER A 212 19.28 -22.42 3.24
C SER A 212 18.14 -23.45 3.19
N ARG A 213 17.46 -23.59 2.04
CA ARG A 213 16.22 -24.39 1.87
C ARG A 213 15.08 -24.03 2.85
N ARG A 214 15.11 -22.82 3.42
CA ARG A 214 14.01 -22.26 4.25
C ARG A 214 12.81 -21.87 3.38
N ASP A 215 11.60 -21.84 3.95
CA ASP A 215 10.41 -21.36 3.24
C ASP A 215 10.38 -19.82 3.15
N ILE A 216 11.15 -19.30 2.19
CA ILE A 216 11.23 -17.87 1.90
C ILE A 216 10.38 -17.56 0.66
N ARG A 217 9.38 -16.70 0.84
CA ARG A 217 8.43 -16.31 -0.21
C ARG A 217 8.58 -14.83 -0.53
N CYS A 218 8.97 -14.53 -1.77
CA CYS A 218 9.07 -13.17 -2.28
C CYS A 218 8.00 -12.97 -3.36
N HIS A 219 6.90 -12.30 -3.03
CA HIS A 219 5.81 -11.99 -3.96
C HIS A 219 6.06 -10.64 -4.64
N LEU A 220 6.44 -10.64 -5.92
CA LEU A 220 6.98 -9.45 -6.57
C LEU A 220 6.13 -8.96 -7.75
N THR A 221 5.94 -7.64 -7.81
CA THR A 221 5.38 -6.96 -9.00
C THR A 221 6.52 -6.35 -9.80
N TYR A 222 6.70 -6.79 -11.04
CA TYR A 222 7.69 -6.22 -11.96
C TYR A 222 7.18 -6.21 -13.40
N THR A 223 7.86 -5.42 -14.25
CA THR A 223 7.65 -5.43 -15.70
C THR A 223 8.90 -5.96 -16.38
N GLU A 224 8.73 -6.90 -17.30
CA GLU A 224 9.86 -7.48 -18.02
C GLU A 224 10.39 -6.51 -19.07
N THR A 225 11.67 -6.15 -18.96
CA THR A 225 12.37 -5.44 -20.04
C THR A 225 12.90 -6.47 -21.03
N ARG A 226 12.47 -6.36 -22.28
CA ARG A 226 12.89 -7.24 -23.39
C ARG A 226 13.71 -6.46 -24.40
N HIS A 227 14.80 -7.05 -24.88
CA HIS A 227 15.57 -6.53 -26.00
C HIS A 227 15.79 -7.63 -27.04
N LEU A 228 16.03 -7.23 -28.28
CA LEU A 228 16.29 -8.16 -29.38
C LEU A 228 17.79 -8.43 -29.48
N GLN A 229 18.22 -9.61 -29.06
CA GLN A 229 19.60 -10.06 -29.25
C GLN A 229 19.75 -10.63 -30.66
N THR A 230 20.78 -10.18 -31.39
CA THR A 230 21.15 -10.78 -32.67
C THR A 230 21.82 -12.12 -32.41
N ILE A 231 21.22 -13.20 -32.93
CA ILE A 231 21.78 -14.56 -32.86
C ILE A 231 22.66 -14.83 -34.08
N PHE A 232 22.24 -14.33 -35.24
CA PHE A 232 22.95 -14.57 -36.49
C PHE A 232 22.77 -13.38 -37.43
N ARG A 233 23.84 -13.03 -38.15
CA ARG A 233 23.84 -12.02 -39.21
C ARG A 233 25.04 -12.23 -40.13
N ILE A 234 24.81 -12.34 -41.43
CA ILE A 234 25.85 -12.22 -42.45
C ILE A 234 25.97 -10.74 -42.87
N PRO A 235 27.15 -10.11 -42.77
CA PRO A 235 27.36 -8.74 -43.24
C PRO A 235 26.97 -8.57 -44.71
N GLY A 236 26.25 -7.49 -45.04
CA GLY A 236 25.79 -7.22 -46.40
C GLY A 236 24.53 -7.97 -46.85
N LEU A 237 23.99 -8.90 -46.05
CA LEU A 237 22.77 -9.67 -46.38
C LEU A 237 21.70 -9.48 -45.29
N PRO A 238 20.86 -8.42 -45.34
CA PRO A 238 19.91 -8.08 -44.29
C PRO A 238 18.90 -9.20 -43.95
N TRP A 239 18.55 -10.04 -44.91
CA TRP A 239 17.61 -11.15 -44.74
C TRP A 239 18.15 -12.29 -43.85
N THR A 240 19.45 -12.31 -43.56
CA THR A 240 20.08 -13.30 -42.66
C THR A 240 20.01 -12.87 -41.19
N HIS A 241 19.40 -11.73 -40.89
CA HIS A 241 19.37 -11.17 -39.55
C HIS A 241 18.35 -11.88 -38.66
N ILE A 242 18.84 -12.81 -37.85
CA ILE A 242 18.01 -13.55 -36.88
C ILE A 242 18.15 -12.87 -35.52
N ARG A 243 17.01 -12.40 -34.99
CA ARG A 243 16.91 -11.79 -33.66
C ARG A 243 16.04 -12.66 -32.76
N ARG A 244 16.39 -12.73 -31.48
CA ARG A 244 15.56 -13.36 -30.45
C ARG A 244 15.29 -12.40 -29.30
N PRO A 245 14.05 -12.36 -28.78
CA PRO A 245 13.75 -11.59 -27.59
C PRO A 245 14.44 -12.21 -26.37
N VAL A 246 15.18 -11.40 -25.63
CA VAL A 246 15.83 -11.76 -24.36
C VAL A 246 15.35 -10.80 -23.28
N ILE A 247 15.01 -11.35 -22.12
CA ILE A 247 14.59 -10.58 -20.95
C ILE A 247 15.85 -10.11 -20.21
N SER A 248 16.10 -8.81 -20.17
CA SER A 248 17.22 -8.19 -19.44
C SER A 248 16.86 -7.80 -18.00
N PHE A 249 15.57 -7.67 -17.68
CA PHE A 249 15.11 -7.35 -16.33
C PHE A 249 13.71 -7.95 -16.09
N PRO A 250 13.43 -8.49 -14.88
CA PRO A 250 14.36 -8.70 -13.78
C PRO A 250 15.36 -9.84 -14.10
N SER A 251 16.30 -10.13 -13.21
CA SER A 251 17.29 -11.21 -13.42
C SER A 251 16.59 -12.56 -13.58
N ARG A 252 17.27 -13.55 -14.19
CA ARG A 252 16.72 -14.91 -14.30
C ARG A 252 16.39 -15.50 -12.93
N ASN A 253 17.26 -15.27 -11.94
CA ASN A 253 17.06 -15.72 -10.58
C ASN A 253 15.76 -15.15 -9.98
N VAL A 254 15.51 -13.85 -10.15
CA VAL A 254 14.26 -13.23 -9.66
C VAL A 254 13.04 -13.86 -10.31
N ARG A 255 13.02 -14.04 -11.64
CA ARG A 255 11.87 -14.64 -12.34
C ARG A 255 11.58 -16.07 -11.90
N GLU A 256 12.62 -16.85 -11.60
CA GLU A 256 12.47 -18.27 -11.26
C GLU A 256 12.24 -18.51 -9.76
N GLN A 257 12.62 -17.58 -8.89
CA GLN A 257 12.58 -17.77 -7.43
C GLN A 257 11.55 -16.89 -6.70
N SER A 258 11.01 -15.87 -7.36
CA SER A 258 9.90 -15.08 -6.86
C SER A 258 8.55 -15.71 -7.20
N LEU A 259 7.51 -15.25 -6.52
CA LEU A 259 6.13 -15.67 -6.69
C LEU A 259 5.30 -14.51 -7.27
N PRO A 260 4.16 -14.80 -7.90
CA PRO A 260 3.22 -13.77 -8.36
C PRO A 260 2.82 -12.82 -7.22
N PRO A 261 2.54 -11.54 -7.51
CA PRO A 261 2.20 -10.59 -6.47
C PRO A 261 0.88 -10.94 -5.77
N LEU A 262 0.78 -10.57 -4.48
CA LEU A 262 -0.43 -10.73 -3.67
C LEU A 262 -0.94 -9.37 -3.22
N TYR A 263 -2.26 -9.28 -3.10
CA TYR A 263 -2.97 -8.07 -2.69
C TYR A 263 -4.14 -8.41 -1.77
N GLY A 264 -4.63 -7.40 -1.05
CA GLY A 264 -5.84 -7.49 -0.24
C GLY A 264 -5.85 -8.70 0.69
N ASP A 265 -6.99 -9.37 0.77
CA ASP A 265 -7.25 -10.43 1.73
C ASP A 265 -6.35 -11.66 1.51
N THR A 266 -5.92 -11.92 0.27
CA THR A 266 -4.97 -13.00 -0.04
C THR A 266 -3.57 -12.69 0.49
N LEU A 267 -3.13 -11.43 0.41
CA LEU A 267 -1.89 -10.98 1.03
C LEU A 267 -1.99 -11.11 2.57
N TYR A 268 -3.10 -10.70 3.17
CA TYR A 268 -3.29 -10.78 4.62
C TYR A 268 -3.25 -12.22 5.15
N GLY A 269 -3.82 -13.17 4.41
CA GLY A 269 -3.68 -14.59 4.73
C GLY A 269 -2.22 -15.07 4.72
N SER A 270 -1.43 -14.62 3.74
CA SER A 270 -0.01 -14.98 3.64
C SER A 270 0.82 -14.35 4.76
N ILE A 271 0.57 -13.09 5.13
CA ILE A 271 1.24 -12.44 6.26
C ILE A 271 0.90 -13.15 7.57
N ALA A 272 -0.37 -13.51 7.79
CA ALA A 272 -0.78 -14.20 9.01
C ALA A 272 -0.08 -15.55 9.19
N GLN A 273 0.28 -16.22 8.09
CA GLN A 273 1.05 -17.48 8.07
C GLN A 273 2.57 -17.28 8.18
N ALA A 274 3.08 -16.06 8.08
CA ALA A 274 4.50 -15.77 8.13
C ALA A 274 5.02 -15.55 9.56
N LYS A 275 6.16 -16.20 9.86
CA LYS A 275 6.97 -15.93 11.05
C LYS A 275 7.60 -14.55 10.96
N ILE A 276 8.27 -14.26 9.84
CA ILE A 276 8.97 -13.01 9.61
C ILE A 276 8.37 -12.29 8.40
N VAL A 277 8.10 -10.99 8.55
CA VAL A 277 7.89 -10.07 7.43
C VAL A 277 9.10 -9.15 7.30
N VAL A 278 9.73 -9.17 6.12
CA VAL A 278 10.83 -8.26 5.80
C VAL A 278 10.26 -7.00 5.17
N ASN A 279 10.66 -5.86 5.74
CA ASN A 279 10.28 -4.55 5.27
C ASN A 279 11.47 -3.78 4.69
N ALA A 280 11.19 -3.10 3.59
CA ALA A 280 12.13 -2.28 2.85
C ALA A 280 11.38 -1.11 2.19
N TYR A 281 12.11 -0.07 1.83
CA TYR A 281 11.56 1.22 1.41
C TYR A 281 11.98 1.60 -0.02
N THR A 282 11.53 2.77 -0.49
CA THR A 282 12.11 3.41 -1.67
C THR A 282 13.47 4.00 -1.31
N ASP A 283 14.27 4.33 -2.32
CA ASP A 283 15.56 4.97 -2.12
C ASP A 283 15.44 6.40 -1.56
N ASP A 284 14.25 7.03 -1.68
CA ASP A 284 13.94 8.37 -1.15
C ASP A 284 13.52 8.37 0.33
N ASN A 285 13.10 7.22 0.86
CA ASN A 285 12.84 7.05 2.29
C ASN A 285 14.18 7.03 3.05
N ARG A 286 14.70 8.21 3.39
CA ARG A 286 15.95 8.37 4.15
C ARG A 286 15.75 7.98 5.62
N ASP A 287 15.66 8.96 6.51
CA ASP A 287 15.76 8.69 7.94
C ASP A 287 14.45 8.23 8.56
N PHE A 288 13.29 8.76 8.13
CA PHE A 288 12.00 8.41 8.70
C PHE A 288 11.32 7.26 7.93
N LYS A 289 11.12 6.15 8.63
CA LYS A 289 10.72 4.84 8.12
C LYS A 289 9.27 4.54 8.54
N SER A 290 8.31 4.88 7.68
CA SER A 290 6.92 4.45 7.82
C SER A 290 6.33 4.07 6.46
N ASN A 291 5.56 2.99 6.44
CA ASN A 291 4.77 2.51 5.31
C ASN A 291 3.70 1.54 5.83
N MET A 292 2.76 1.12 4.97
CA MET A 292 1.71 0.17 5.37
C MET A 292 2.24 -1.18 5.87
N ARG A 293 3.39 -1.66 5.37
CA ARG A 293 3.93 -2.99 5.70
C ARG A 293 4.30 -3.14 7.17
N LEU A 294 4.69 -2.05 7.84
CA LEU A 294 4.88 -2.06 9.30
C LEU A 294 3.62 -2.54 10.03
N TYR A 295 2.49 -1.94 9.68
CA TYR A 295 1.19 -2.18 10.30
C TYR A 295 0.57 -3.50 9.84
N GLU A 296 0.75 -3.86 8.57
CA GLU A 296 0.30 -5.15 8.02
C GLU A 296 1.05 -6.32 8.67
N GLY A 297 2.38 -6.29 8.68
CA GLY A 297 3.21 -7.33 9.25
C GLY A 297 2.95 -7.54 10.74
N ILE A 298 3.06 -6.46 11.52
CA ILE A 298 2.82 -6.51 12.96
C ILE A 298 1.36 -6.83 13.26
N GLY A 299 0.40 -6.16 12.61
CA GLY A 299 -1.03 -6.30 12.88
C GLY A 299 -1.56 -7.72 12.67
N LEU A 300 -0.99 -8.46 11.71
CA LEU A 300 -1.31 -9.87 11.44
C LEU A 300 -0.36 -10.85 12.18
N GLY A 301 0.44 -10.33 13.12
CA GLY A 301 1.20 -11.10 14.10
C GLY A 301 2.51 -11.70 13.58
N ALA A 302 3.09 -11.17 12.50
CA ALA A 302 4.44 -11.54 12.10
C ALA A 302 5.48 -10.76 12.91
N PHE A 303 6.65 -11.37 13.13
CA PHE A 303 7.83 -10.64 13.60
C PHE A 303 8.36 -9.78 12.46
N LEU A 304 8.56 -8.49 12.71
CA LEU A 304 9.02 -7.55 11.69
C LEU A 304 10.55 -7.49 11.68
N ILE A 305 11.14 -7.45 10.47
CA ILE A 305 12.53 -7.01 10.27
C ILE A 305 12.51 -5.88 9.25
N SER A 306 13.06 -4.72 9.58
CA SER A 306 12.91 -3.49 8.78
C SER A 306 14.24 -2.72 8.64
N GLU A 307 14.36 -1.84 7.65
CA GLU A 307 15.60 -1.03 7.49
C GLU A 307 15.90 -0.16 8.71
N GLU A 308 17.17 0.10 9.03
CA GLU A 308 17.53 1.05 10.08
C GLU A 308 16.98 2.47 9.81
N GLY A 309 16.49 3.15 10.86
CA GLY A 309 16.01 4.52 10.78
C GLY A 309 15.14 4.94 11.98
N ASN A 310 14.51 6.11 11.86
CA ASN A 310 13.54 6.65 12.80
C ASN A 310 12.13 6.14 12.48
N TYR A 311 11.37 5.76 13.49
CA TYR A 311 10.05 5.16 13.32
C TYR A 311 8.94 6.01 13.96
N PRO A 312 7.66 5.75 13.62
CA PRO A 312 6.51 6.31 14.33
C PRO A 312 6.55 6.00 15.82
N ASP A 313 5.87 6.82 16.62
CA ASP A 313 5.92 6.72 18.08
C ASP A 313 5.46 5.34 18.60
N GLY A 314 6.23 4.76 19.51
CA GLY A 314 5.95 3.44 20.08
C GLY A 314 6.47 2.25 19.29
N PHE A 315 7.10 2.46 18.13
CA PHE A 315 7.92 1.45 17.47
C PHE A 315 9.36 1.51 18.00
N GLU A 316 9.79 0.48 18.74
CA GLU A 316 11.11 0.44 19.38
C GLU A 316 11.99 -0.68 18.79
N PRO A 317 13.01 -0.36 17.97
CA PRO A 317 13.99 -1.34 17.50
C PRO A 317 14.66 -2.11 18.65
N GLU A 318 14.98 -3.39 18.40
CA GLU A 318 15.50 -4.37 19.36
C GLU A 318 14.55 -4.76 20.52
N VAL A 319 13.43 -4.07 20.69
CA VAL A 319 12.38 -4.40 21.67
C VAL A 319 11.16 -5.02 21.01
N ASP A 320 10.69 -4.38 19.94
CA ASP A 320 9.46 -4.71 19.24
C ASP A 320 9.71 -5.48 17.93
N PHE A 321 10.84 -5.19 17.27
CA PHE A 321 11.27 -5.72 15.98
C PHE A 321 12.78 -5.53 15.79
N TYR A 322 13.37 -6.13 14.75
CA TYR A 322 14.79 -5.93 14.44
C TYR A 322 15.02 -5.03 13.24
N THR A 323 16.17 -4.35 13.24
CA THR A 323 16.61 -3.53 12.12
C THR A 323 17.82 -4.11 11.39
N TYR A 324 18.00 -3.70 10.13
CA TYR A 324 19.18 -4.04 9.34
C TYR A 324 19.62 -2.87 8.46
N ARG A 325 20.92 -2.79 8.18
CA ARG A 325 21.51 -1.77 7.28
C ARG A 325 21.85 -2.31 5.90
N ASN A 326 22.01 -3.62 5.77
CA ASN A 326 22.40 -4.30 4.53
C ASN A 326 21.89 -5.76 4.52
N SER A 327 22.06 -6.44 3.38
CA SER A 327 21.58 -7.82 3.19
C SER A 327 22.24 -8.83 4.14
N ALA A 328 23.50 -8.66 4.51
CA ALA A 328 24.17 -9.55 5.46
C ALA A 328 23.58 -9.44 6.87
N GLU A 329 23.33 -8.22 7.35
CA GLU A 329 22.63 -7.99 8.61
C GLU A 329 21.19 -8.51 8.57
N LEU A 330 20.46 -8.30 7.47
CA LEU A 330 19.12 -8.86 7.30
C LEU A 330 19.12 -10.38 7.47
N ILE A 331 20.02 -11.08 6.77
CA ILE A 331 20.14 -12.54 6.84
C ILE A 331 20.50 -12.97 8.26
N HIS A 332 21.41 -12.27 8.93
CA HIS A 332 21.75 -12.54 10.33
C HIS A 332 20.53 -12.41 11.26
N GLN A 333 19.72 -11.36 11.11
CA GLN A 333 18.51 -11.17 11.91
C GLN A 333 17.44 -12.24 11.59
N ILE A 334 17.31 -12.66 10.33
CA ILE A 334 16.45 -13.80 9.95
C ILE A 334 16.89 -15.07 10.69
N GLU A 335 18.18 -15.37 10.69
CA GLU A 335 18.72 -16.54 11.37
C GLU A 335 18.52 -16.47 12.88
N ARG A 336 18.75 -15.30 13.49
CA ARG A 336 18.50 -15.05 14.91
C ARG A 336 17.05 -15.34 15.30
N VAL A 337 16.09 -14.83 14.52
CA VAL A 337 14.66 -15.03 14.79
C VAL A 337 14.26 -16.50 14.60
N LEU A 338 14.73 -17.15 13.54
CA LEU A 338 14.35 -18.53 13.24
C LEU A 338 15.03 -19.56 14.15
N ALA A 339 16.18 -19.25 14.72
CA ALA A 339 16.88 -20.12 15.68
C ALA A 339 16.10 -20.30 16.98
N ASP A 340 15.33 -19.29 17.41
CA ASP A 340 14.46 -19.33 18.58
C ASP A 340 13.10 -18.69 18.26
N TRP A 341 12.38 -19.31 17.33
CA TRP A 341 11.06 -18.82 16.94
C TRP A 341 10.07 -18.74 18.12
N PRO A 342 9.99 -19.69 19.07
CA PRO A 342 9.08 -19.58 20.21
C PRO A 342 9.26 -18.29 21.00
N ALA A 343 10.49 -17.89 21.34
CA ALA A 343 10.73 -16.62 22.04
C ALA A 343 10.35 -15.40 21.20
N HIS A 344 10.68 -15.40 19.90
CA HIS A 344 10.33 -14.28 19.01
C HIS A 344 8.84 -14.21 18.69
N ALA A 345 8.10 -15.33 18.78
CA ALA A 345 6.65 -15.36 18.65
C ALA A 345 5.98 -14.62 19.82
N GLU A 346 6.50 -14.76 21.05
CA GLU A 346 6.03 -14.00 22.21
C GLU A 346 6.27 -12.49 22.03
N VAL A 347 7.44 -12.12 21.51
CA VAL A 347 7.75 -10.72 21.15
C VAL A 347 6.76 -10.22 20.11
N ALA A 348 6.57 -10.95 19.00
CA ALA A 348 5.63 -10.56 17.94
C ALA A 348 4.20 -10.39 18.49
N GLN A 349 3.73 -11.26 19.39
CA GLN A 349 2.40 -11.14 20.00
C GLN A 349 2.28 -9.92 20.94
N ARG A 350 3.33 -9.61 21.71
CA ARG A 350 3.36 -8.41 22.56
C ARG A 350 3.38 -7.14 21.70
N THR A 351 4.24 -7.10 20.69
CA THR A 351 4.35 -6.00 19.72
C THR A 351 3.02 -5.78 19.01
N GLN A 352 2.37 -6.85 18.55
CA GLN A 352 1.07 -6.79 17.89
C GLN A 352 0.03 -6.09 18.78
N ARG A 353 -0.06 -6.46 20.06
CA ARG A 353 -0.98 -5.83 21.01
C ARG A 353 -0.65 -4.35 21.25
N LYS A 354 0.63 -4.03 21.46
CA LYS A 354 1.13 -2.66 21.67
C LYS A 354 0.75 -1.75 20.49
N ILE A 355 1.16 -2.14 19.29
CA ILE A 355 0.96 -1.33 18.08
C ILE A 355 -0.52 -1.28 17.69
N SER A 356 -1.30 -2.36 17.86
CA SER A 356 -2.75 -2.32 17.59
C SER A 356 -3.50 -1.35 18.51
N ALA A 357 -3.05 -1.18 19.76
CA ALA A 357 -3.64 -0.21 20.69
C ALA A 357 -3.22 1.24 20.36
N LEU A 358 -1.96 1.45 19.95
CA LEU A 358 -1.43 2.76 19.57
C LEU A 358 -1.92 3.25 18.21
N TYR A 359 -2.23 2.34 17.30
CA TYR A 359 -2.61 2.62 15.92
C TYR A 359 -3.89 1.88 15.55
N SER A 360 -4.91 1.97 16.41
CA SER A 360 -6.22 1.39 16.16
C SER A 360 -7.01 2.21 15.13
N LYS A 361 -8.03 1.60 14.53
CA LYS A 361 -8.91 2.30 13.59
C LYS A 361 -9.73 3.39 14.26
N GLU A 362 -10.12 3.18 15.51
CA GLU A 362 -10.83 4.15 16.34
C GLU A 362 -9.95 5.38 16.60
N ARG A 363 -8.67 5.17 16.93
CA ARG A 363 -7.73 6.28 17.11
C ARG A 363 -7.45 7.03 15.81
N GLN A 364 -7.21 6.32 14.70
CA GLN A 364 -7.05 6.98 13.39
C GLN A 364 -8.28 7.82 13.03
N TRP A 365 -9.48 7.32 13.32
CA TRP A 365 -10.70 8.07 13.05
C TRP A 365 -10.81 9.32 13.93
N ASN A 366 -10.53 9.21 15.23
CA ASN A 366 -10.52 10.36 16.13
C ASN A 366 -9.48 11.41 15.72
N ASP A 367 -8.24 10.98 15.42
CA ASP A 367 -7.17 11.89 15.00
C ASP A 367 -7.54 12.62 13.69
N PHE A 368 -8.21 11.92 12.75
CA PHE A 368 -8.74 12.52 11.54
C PHE A 368 -9.84 13.54 11.85
N GLN A 369 -10.80 13.21 12.73
CA GLN A 369 -11.88 14.10 13.14
C GLN A 369 -11.38 15.37 13.84
N ASP A 370 -10.40 15.22 14.72
CA ASP A 370 -9.75 16.34 15.42
C ASP A 370 -9.05 17.27 14.42
N PHE A 371 -8.34 16.70 13.45
CA PHE A 371 -7.69 17.50 12.42
C PHE A 371 -8.70 18.28 11.57
N VAL A 372 -9.73 17.61 11.03
CA VAL A 372 -10.71 18.31 10.17
C VAL A 372 -11.51 19.36 10.93
N SER A 373 -11.73 19.17 12.23
CA SER A 373 -12.39 20.16 13.09
C SER A 373 -11.52 21.39 13.36
N SER A 374 -10.21 21.30 13.13
CA SER A 374 -9.26 22.41 13.28
C SER A 374 -9.09 23.27 12.02
N LEU A 375 -9.66 22.86 10.88
CA LEU A 375 -9.62 23.55 9.58
C LEU A 375 -10.74 24.59 9.43
#